data_AF-A0A0G0C082-F1
#
_entry.id   AF-A0A0G0C082-F1
#
_cell.length_a   1.000
_cell.length_b   1.000
_cell.length_c   1.000
_cell.angle_alpha   90.00
_cell.angle_beta   90.00
_cell.angle_gamma   90.00
#
_symmetry.space_group_name_H-M   'P 1'
#
loop_
_entity.id
_entity.type
_entity.pdbx_description
1 polymer ?
#
loop_
_entity_poly.entity_id
_entity_poly.type
_entity_poly.pdbx_seq_one_letter_code
_entity_poly.pdbx_strand_id
1 'polypeptide(L)'
;MIDLIILWIYKIFLALLPVVGTAVLAYTAHAFWLHYVRANFISGIEWILLEIVPPRDVIRSPRAMELFITNALYHMSKKGALESYWQGAVWFWFSLEIASIEGQVHFYVRTPSRIKSLIETQMYAQFPQAQIKVVEDYTLVVDKISANSTWNLWGCEFKLARPDAYPIKTYVDFGLDENPKEEYKVDPISPVIELFGSIGKGEQMWVQIVITPSKKKYHTSKTWFKSHDWVKESEIVLRKQLAEFTRTHLPGLPGGKPTKEIRAPGFMDAMVKGAGSKFLKVGFDTGIRACYVAKREVFNMNNRRNLRLIFRQYAAPFLNELTRINSTQADAFSSGFISSWFPATKATITRLAGRMLSEYREREFFHPPMRHKIRIPWPFSPYIFPNFFHHHISVLNTEEIATLWHFPGQILKVPTLERIESKEASPPTNLPT
;
A
#
# COMPACT_ATOMS: atom_id res chain seq x y z
N MET A 1 -35.98 27.16 -41.74
CA MET A 1 -34.49 27.15 -41.63
C MET A 1 -34.03 26.35 -40.42
N ILE A 2 -34.64 26.56 -39.25
CA ILE A 2 -34.35 25.81 -38.00
C ILE A 2 -34.68 24.31 -38.14
N ASP A 3 -35.83 23.94 -38.73
CA ASP A 3 -36.22 22.53 -38.90
C ASP A 3 -35.28 21.74 -39.80
N LEU A 4 -34.72 22.40 -40.82
CA LEU A 4 -33.74 21.79 -41.72
C LEU A 4 -32.44 21.49 -40.94
N ILE A 5 -31.98 22.44 -40.12
CA ILE A 5 -30.80 22.27 -39.27
C ILE A 5 -31.00 21.13 -38.27
N ILE A 6 -32.18 21.05 -37.64
CA ILE A 6 -32.54 19.95 -36.71
C ILE A 6 -32.51 18.60 -37.42
N LEU A 7 -33.06 18.51 -38.65
CA LEU A 7 -33.06 17.28 -39.43
C LEU A 7 -31.63 16.85 -39.82
N TRP A 8 -30.76 17.81 -40.16
CA TRP A 8 -29.34 17.53 -40.44
C TRP A 8 -28.60 17.03 -39.20
N ILE A 9 -28.79 17.67 -38.04
CA ILE A 9 -28.22 17.22 -36.76
C ILE A 9 -28.70 15.81 -36.42
N TYR A 10 -29.99 15.52 -36.59
CA TYR A 10 -30.56 14.20 -36.35
C TYR A 10 -29.95 13.13 -37.25
N LYS A 11 -29.79 13.40 -38.55
CA LYS A 11 -29.15 12.47 -39.50
C LYS A 11 -27.67 12.23 -39.18
N ILE A 12 -26.93 13.29 -38.81
CA ILE A 12 -25.53 13.18 -38.39
C ILE A 12 -25.43 12.35 -37.10
N PHE A 13 -26.32 12.58 -36.13
CA PHE A 13 -26.37 11.81 -34.90
C PHE A 13 -26.65 10.33 -35.17
N LEU A 14 -27.64 10.01 -36.00
CA LEU A 14 -27.94 8.63 -36.39
C LEU A 14 -26.79 7.95 -37.14
N ALA A 15 -26.04 8.68 -37.97
CA ALA A 15 -24.87 8.16 -38.66
C ALA A 15 -23.67 7.93 -37.71
N LEU A 16 -23.49 8.80 -36.71
CA LEU A 16 -22.43 8.67 -35.71
C LEU A 16 -22.72 7.59 -34.66
N LEU A 17 -24.00 7.32 -34.35
CA LEU A 17 -24.39 6.41 -33.28
C LEU A 17 -23.86 4.97 -33.47
N PRO A 18 -23.90 4.34 -34.66
CA PRO A 18 -23.26 3.04 -34.89
C PRO A 18 -21.74 3.07 -34.72
N VAL A 19 -21.08 4.15 -35.13
CA VAL A 19 -19.61 4.29 -35.02
C VAL A 19 -19.21 4.42 -33.56
N VAL A 20 -19.88 5.31 -32.81
CA VAL A 20 -19.68 5.50 -31.38
C VAL A 20 -20.04 4.21 -30.62
N GLY A 21 -21.17 3.58 -30.96
CA GLY A 21 -21.59 2.31 -30.38
C GLY A 21 -20.56 1.21 -30.59
N THR A 22 -20.04 1.05 -31.81
CA THR A 22 -18.99 0.08 -32.13
C THR A 22 -17.70 0.39 -31.36
N ALA A 23 -17.29 1.66 -31.28
CA ALA A 23 -16.11 2.07 -30.53
C ALA A 23 -16.24 1.78 -29.02
N VAL A 24 -17.42 2.05 -28.43
CA VAL A 24 -17.71 1.74 -27.02
C VAL A 24 -17.74 0.22 -26.78
N LEU A 25 -18.35 -0.56 -27.68
CA LEU A 25 -18.35 -2.02 -27.59
C LEU A 25 -16.94 -2.60 -27.74
N ALA A 26 -16.14 -2.10 -28.68
CA ALA A 26 -14.75 -2.52 -28.85
C ALA A 26 -13.89 -2.18 -27.61
N TYR A 27 -14.07 -0.98 -27.05
CA TYR A 27 -13.38 -0.55 -25.83
C TYR A 27 -13.76 -1.42 -24.63
N THR A 28 -15.05 -1.69 -24.43
CA THR A 28 -15.51 -2.54 -23.33
C THR A 28 -15.06 -3.99 -23.52
N ALA A 29 -15.24 -4.57 -24.70
CA ALA A 29 -14.77 -5.92 -25.02
C ALA A 29 -13.26 -6.07 -24.79
N HIS A 30 -12.46 -5.07 -25.20
CA HIS A 30 -11.02 -5.06 -24.93
C HIS A 30 -10.71 -4.99 -23.43
N ALA A 31 -11.43 -4.17 -22.67
CA ALA A 31 -11.26 -4.09 -21.21
C ALA A 31 -11.60 -5.43 -20.52
N PHE A 32 -12.65 -6.13 -20.97
CA PHE A 32 -13.02 -7.47 -20.50
C PHE A 32 -11.99 -8.52 -20.86
N TRP A 33 -11.52 -8.53 -22.11
CA TRP A 33 -10.44 -9.41 -22.56
C TRP A 33 -9.20 -9.25 -21.68
N LEU A 34 -8.72 -8.01 -21.49
CA LEU A 34 -7.54 -7.77 -20.65
C LEU A 34 -7.74 -8.12 -19.18
N HIS A 35 -8.95 -7.97 -18.66
CA HIS A 35 -9.25 -8.45 -17.31
C HIS A 35 -9.18 -9.98 -17.25
N TYR A 36 -9.83 -10.67 -18.18
CA TYR A 36 -9.86 -12.13 -18.25
C TYR A 36 -8.47 -12.75 -18.35
N VAL A 37 -7.66 -12.31 -19.32
CA VAL A 37 -6.32 -12.88 -19.55
C VAL A 37 -5.41 -12.66 -18.33
N ARG A 38 -5.47 -11.47 -17.71
CA ARG A 38 -4.70 -11.20 -16.47
C ARG A 38 -5.18 -12.04 -15.29
N ALA A 39 -6.49 -12.19 -15.11
CA ALA A 39 -7.05 -13.03 -14.06
C ALA A 39 -6.64 -14.50 -14.24
N ASN A 40 -6.67 -15.00 -15.48
CA ASN A 40 -6.19 -16.34 -15.81
C ASN A 40 -4.71 -16.51 -15.46
N PHE A 41 -3.85 -15.55 -15.84
CA PHE A 41 -2.44 -15.56 -15.47
C PHE A 41 -2.24 -15.57 -13.95
N ILE A 42 -2.97 -14.72 -13.22
CA ILE A 42 -2.88 -14.62 -11.75
C ILE A 42 -3.32 -15.92 -11.08
N SER A 43 -4.38 -16.57 -11.58
CA SER A 43 -4.87 -17.83 -11.03
C SER A 43 -3.86 -18.98 -11.18
N GLY A 44 -2.96 -18.91 -12.16
CA GLY A 44 -1.88 -19.86 -12.35
C GLY A 44 -0.66 -19.63 -11.45
N ILE A 45 -0.63 -18.55 -10.65
CA ILE A 45 0.45 -18.28 -9.71
C ILE A 45 0.19 -19.06 -8.42
N GLU A 46 1.11 -19.94 -8.06
CA GLU A 46 1.12 -20.58 -6.75
C GLU A 46 1.67 -19.62 -5.71
N TRP A 47 0.84 -19.24 -4.75
CA TRP A 47 1.18 -18.33 -3.66
C TRP A 47 1.49 -19.11 -2.39
N ILE A 48 2.53 -18.68 -1.69
CA ILE A 48 2.89 -19.21 -0.38
C ILE A 48 2.93 -18.07 0.65
N LEU A 49 2.63 -18.41 1.91
CA LEU A 49 2.80 -17.51 3.05
C LEU A 49 3.99 -17.98 3.88
N LEU A 50 4.95 -17.08 4.07
CA LEU A 50 6.13 -17.32 4.89
C LEU A 50 5.95 -16.60 6.22
N GLU A 51 5.98 -17.34 7.32
CA GLU A 51 6.16 -16.79 8.65
C GLU A 51 7.64 -16.55 8.91
N ILE A 52 7.99 -15.36 9.35
CA ILE A 52 9.36 -15.00 9.68
C ILE A 52 9.43 -14.72 11.16
N VAL A 53 10.01 -15.67 11.91
CA VAL A 53 10.23 -15.52 13.34
C VAL A 53 11.50 -14.69 13.53
N PRO A 54 11.39 -13.48 14.12
CA PRO A 54 12.54 -12.61 14.32
C PRO A 54 13.56 -13.26 15.29
N PRO A 55 14.86 -12.98 15.11
CA PRO A 55 15.87 -13.43 16.05
C PRO A 55 15.69 -12.75 17.40
N ARG A 56 16.18 -13.40 18.46
CA ARG A 56 16.10 -12.88 19.84
C ARG A 56 16.72 -11.49 19.98
N ASP A 57 17.91 -11.33 19.39
CA ASP A 57 18.75 -10.14 19.48
C ASP A 57 18.87 -9.47 18.10
N VAL A 58 18.00 -8.50 17.84
CA VAL A 58 18.05 -7.68 16.63
C VAL A 58 18.98 -6.49 16.88
N ILE A 59 20.26 -6.64 16.48
CA ILE A 59 21.29 -5.60 16.66
C ILE A 59 21.30 -4.60 15.48
N ARG A 60 20.94 -5.09 14.28
CA ARG A 60 21.00 -4.31 13.04
C ARG A 60 19.91 -3.24 13.02
N SER A 61 20.22 -2.08 12.47
CA SER A 61 19.23 -1.03 12.24
C SER A 61 18.21 -1.41 11.16
N PRO A 62 17.05 -0.72 11.06
CA PRO A 62 16.05 -0.95 10.01
C PRO A 62 16.61 -0.81 8.58
N ARG A 63 17.78 -0.20 8.41
CA ARG A 63 18.55 -0.18 7.15
C ARG A 63 18.83 -1.59 6.60
N ALA A 64 19.02 -2.59 7.45
CA ALA A 64 19.17 -3.98 7.02
C ALA A 64 17.90 -4.48 6.31
N MET A 65 16.72 -4.04 6.78
CA MET A 65 15.45 -4.34 6.14
C MET A 65 15.27 -3.62 4.81
N GLU A 66 15.81 -2.40 4.68
CA GLU A 66 15.86 -1.67 3.41
C GLU A 66 16.60 -2.49 2.32
N LEU A 67 17.73 -3.11 2.68
CA LEU A 67 18.49 -3.98 1.78
C LEU A 67 17.71 -5.24 1.40
N PHE A 68 17.04 -5.87 2.37
CA PHE A 68 16.16 -7.01 2.11
C PHE A 68 15.04 -6.65 1.11
N ILE A 69 14.31 -5.56 1.35
CA ILE A 69 13.21 -5.13 0.47
C ILE A 69 13.72 -4.85 -0.95
N THR A 70 14.86 -4.15 -1.06
CA THR A 70 15.45 -3.80 -2.35
C THR A 70 15.88 -5.04 -3.13
N ASN A 71 16.60 -5.97 -2.51
CA ASN A 71 17.20 -7.11 -3.20
C ASN A 71 16.22 -8.27 -3.41
N ALA A 72 15.31 -8.50 -2.44
CA ALA A 72 14.40 -9.63 -2.48
C ALA A 72 13.08 -9.33 -3.18
N LEU A 73 12.59 -8.08 -3.12
CA LEU A 73 11.21 -7.73 -3.51
C LEU A 73 11.14 -6.80 -4.74
N TYR A 74 12.25 -6.19 -5.17
CA TYR A 74 12.26 -5.30 -6.33
C TYR A 74 12.42 -6.03 -7.68
N HIS A 75 11.39 -6.77 -8.09
CA HIS A 75 11.40 -7.55 -9.34
C HIS A 75 10.84 -6.76 -10.53
N MET A 76 11.70 -6.02 -11.24
CA MET A 76 11.31 -5.38 -12.50
C MET A 76 11.57 -6.25 -13.72
N SER A 77 10.60 -6.29 -14.63
CA SER A 77 10.77 -6.93 -15.94
C SER A 77 10.09 -6.11 -17.04
N LYS A 78 10.80 -5.86 -18.14
CA LYS A 78 10.27 -5.23 -19.34
C LYS A 78 9.43 -6.25 -20.11
N LYS A 79 8.14 -6.30 -19.82
CA LYS A 79 7.21 -7.19 -20.51
C LYS A 79 6.83 -6.66 -21.89
N GLY A 80 6.84 -7.54 -22.88
CA GLY A 80 6.43 -7.21 -24.25
C GLY A 80 4.94 -6.92 -24.36
N ALA A 81 4.51 -6.37 -25.51
CA ALA A 81 3.09 -6.16 -25.80
C ALA A 81 2.31 -7.48 -25.86
N LEU A 82 2.87 -8.50 -26.51
CA LEU A 82 2.28 -9.84 -26.58
C LEU A 82 2.07 -10.44 -25.18
N GLU A 83 3.11 -10.40 -24.34
CA GLU A 83 3.05 -10.91 -22.96
C GLU A 83 2.02 -10.16 -22.12
N SER A 84 1.94 -8.84 -22.26
CA SER A 84 1.07 -8.00 -21.43
C SER A 84 -0.40 -8.04 -21.84
N TYR A 85 -0.70 -8.12 -23.14
CA TYR A 85 -2.06 -8.01 -23.69
C TYR A 85 -2.65 -9.35 -24.15
N TRP A 86 -1.82 -10.35 -24.45
CA TRP A 86 -2.27 -11.67 -24.92
C TRP A 86 -2.04 -12.80 -23.90
N GLN A 87 -0.90 -12.79 -23.20
CA GLN A 87 -0.65 -13.72 -22.09
C GLN A 87 -1.12 -13.17 -20.74
N GLY A 88 -1.36 -11.85 -20.65
CA GLY A 88 -1.83 -11.18 -19.43
C GLY A 88 -0.80 -11.18 -18.30
N ALA A 89 0.48 -11.33 -18.64
CA ALA A 89 1.53 -11.49 -17.67
C ALA A 89 1.66 -10.23 -16.80
N VAL A 90 1.38 -10.35 -15.50
CA VAL A 90 1.48 -9.25 -14.52
C VAL A 90 2.79 -9.27 -13.73
N TRP A 91 3.21 -8.12 -13.22
CA TRP A 91 4.31 -8.08 -12.25
C TRP A 91 3.83 -8.73 -10.95
N PHE A 92 4.74 -9.38 -10.24
CA PHE A 92 4.40 -9.91 -8.94
C PHE A 92 4.35 -8.81 -7.92
N TRP A 93 3.49 -9.02 -6.95
CA TRP A 93 3.43 -8.22 -5.74
C TRP A 93 3.73 -9.12 -4.55
N PHE A 94 4.13 -8.46 -3.47
CA PHE A 94 4.47 -9.10 -2.21
C PHE A 94 3.62 -8.47 -1.12
N SER A 95 3.29 -9.24 -0.10
CA SER A 95 2.57 -8.74 1.07
C SER A 95 3.48 -8.84 2.28
N LEU A 96 3.77 -7.70 2.91
CA LEU A 96 4.45 -7.63 4.20
C LEU A 96 3.36 -7.45 5.27
N GLU A 97 3.22 -8.42 6.16
CA GLU A 97 2.12 -8.45 7.12
C GLU A 97 2.66 -8.51 8.55
N ILE A 98 1.93 -7.85 9.44
CA ILE A 98 2.05 -7.99 10.89
C ILE A 98 0.66 -8.42 11.34
N ALA A 99 0.55 -9.55 12.02
CA ALA A 99 -0.71 -10.04 12.53
C ALA A 99 -0.56 -10.39 14.01
N SER A 100 -1.57 -10.06 14.80
CA SER A 100 -1.73 -10.53 16.16
C SER A 100 -2.89 -11.51 16.20
N ILE A 101 -2.61 -12.72 16.71
CA ILE A 101 -3.59 -13.79 16.88
C ILE A 101 -3.65 -14.11 18.36
N GLU A 102 -4.78 -13.81 19.01
CA GLU A 102 -4.96 -14.01 20.45
C GLU A 102 -3.88 -13.33 21.31
N GLY A 103 -3.37 -12.19 20.84
CA GLY A 103 -2.32 -11.42 21.49
C GLY A 103 -0.91 -11.75 20.99
N GLN A 104 -0.68 -12.89 20.34
CA GLN A 104 0.65 -13.26 19.83
C GLN A 104 0.94 -12.58 18.49
N VAL A 105 2.09 -11.89 18.40
CA VAL A 105 2.47 -11.10 17.23
C VAL A 105 3.35 -11.93 16.29
N HIS A 106 2.97 -11.98 15.02
CA HIS A 106 3.63 -12.71 13.96
C HIS A 106 3.94 -11.79 12.78
N PHE A 107 5.07 -12.04 12.12
CA PHE A 107 5.49 -11.37 10.89
C PHE A 107 5.34 -12.34 9.72
N TYR A 108 4.64 -11.91 8.67
CA TYR A 108 4.45 -12.73 7.47
C TYR A 108 4.90 -12.03 6.20
N VAL A 109 5.35 -12.81 5.23
CA VAL A 109 5.61 -12.40 3.86
C VAL A 109 4.89 -13.33 2.90
N ARG A 110 3.94 -12.80 2.12
CA ARG A 110 3.30 -13.55 1.03
C ARG A 110 4.04 -13.32 -0.27
N THR A 111 4.37 -14.39 -0.97
CA THR A 111 5.19 -14.38 -2.19
C THR A 111 4.80 -15.51 -3.14
N PRO A 112 5.09 -15.42 -4.46
CA PRO A 112 5.02 -16.58 -5.35
C PRO A 112 6.03 -17.67 -4.94
N SER A 113 5.66 -18.95 -5.07
CA SER A 113 6.49 -20.10 -4.65
C SER A 113 7.90 -20.07 -5.23
N ARG A 114 8.04 -19.66 -6.50
CA ARG A 114 9.33 -19.56 -7.20
C ARG A 114 10.31 -18.51 -6.65
N ILE A 115 9.87 -17.57 -5.80
CA ILE A 115 10.72 -16.52 -5.20
C ILE A 115 11.11 -16.85 -3.77
N LYS A 116 10.57 -17.94 -3.19
CA LYS A 116 10.86 -18.40 -1.82
C LYS A 116 12.36 -18.41 -1.49
N SER A 117 13.15 -19.08 -2.31
CA SER A 117 14.60 -19.24 -2.13
C SER A 117 15.33 -17.89 -2.07
N LEU A 118 14.91 -16.91 -2.88
CA LEU A 118 15.53 -15.59 -2.87
C LEU A 118 15.20 -14.83 -1.59
N ILE A 119 13.95 -14.92 -1.12
CA ILE A 119 13.53 -14.30 0.15
C ILE A 119 14.30 -14.90 1.32
N GLU A 120 14.41 -16.23 1.39
CA GLU A 120 15.19 -16.91 2.43
C GLU A 120 16.64 -16.47 2.41
N THR A 121 17.28 -16.50 1.24
CA THR A 121 18.69 -16.10 1.08
C THR A 121 18.94 -14.66 1.52
N GLN A 122 18.10 -13.72 1.07
CA GLN A 122 18.27 -12.30 1.41
C GLN A 122 17.93 -12.02 2.88
N MET A 123 16.94 -12.72 3.45
CA MET A 123 16.59 -12.57 4.85
C MET A 123 17.71 -13.11 5.74
N TYR A 124 18.24 -14.31 5.47
CA TYR A 124 19.38 -14.86 6.23
C TYR A 124 20.66 -14.04 6.08
N ALA A 125 20.87 -13.38 4.94
CA ALA A 125 22.01 -12.47 4.77
C ALA A 125 21.99 -11.28 5.73
N GLN A 126 20.80 -10.77 6.06
CA GLN A 126 20.63 -9.62 6.96
C GLN A 126 20.37 -10.05 8.42
N PHE A 127 19.63 -11.13 8.60
CA PHE A 127 19.20 -11.71 9.88
C PHE A 127 19.49 -13.22 9.89
N PRO A 128 20.75 -13.63 10.11
CA PRO A 128 21.16 -15.05 10.03
C PRO A 128 20.46 -15.97 11.03
N GLN A 129 19.98 -15.41 12.14
CA GLN A 129 19.29 -16.13 13.20
C GLN A 129 17.77 -16.11 13.04
N ALA A 130 17.20 -15.46 12.02
CA ALA A 130 15.76 -15.54 11.78
C ALA A 130 15.36 -16.98 11.41
N GLN A 131 14.13 -17.39 11.70
CA GLN A 131 13.58 -18.66 11.20
C GLN A 131 12.44 -18.36 10.22
N ILE A 132 12.40 -19.09 9.11
CA ILE A 132 11.40 -18.91 8.06
C ILE A 132 10.62 -20.21 7.93
N LYS A 133 9.31 -20.16 8.12
CA LYS A 133 8.40 -21.31 8.06
C LYS A 133 7.36 -21.07 6.98
N VAL A 134 7.03 -22.09 6.20
CA VAL A 134 5.87 -22.04 5.30
C VAL A 134 4.64 -22.39 6.13
N VAL A 135 3.65 -21.51 6.14
CA VAL A 135 2.44 -21.65 6.96
C VAL A 135 1.19 -21.53 6.11
N GLU A 136 0.08 -22.07 6.62
CA GLU A 136 -1.24 -21.82 6.04
C GLU A 136 -1.68 -20.38 6.29
N ASP A 137 -2.58 -19.86 5.45
CA ASP A 137 -3.07 -18.50 5.58
C ASP A 137 -3.96 -18.36 6.81
N TYR A 138 -3.45 -17.68 7.85
CA TYR A 138 -4.14 -17.45 9.12
C TYR A 138 -5.53 -16.81 8.96
N THR A 139 -5.76 -16.09 7.87
CA THR A 139 -7.04 -15.44 7.59
C THR A 139 -8.15 -16.44 7.29
N LEU A 140 -7.84 -17.71 6.96
CA LEU A 140 -8.81 -18.75 6.65
C LEU A 140 -9.60 -19.22 7.88
N VAL A 141 -9.05 -19.04 9.08
CA VAL A 141 -9.70 -19.37 10.36
C VAL A 141 -10.96 -18.52 10.59
N VAL A 142 -11.02 -17.33 9.99
CA VAL A 142 -12.16 -16.41 10.15
C VAL A 142 -13.23 -16.70 9.12
N ASP A 143 -14.42 -17.11 9.53
CA ASP A 143 -15.51 -17.34 8.58
C ASP A 143 -15.96 -16.06 7.85
N LYS A 144 -16.68 -16.24 6.75
CA LYS A 144 -17.27 -15.13 6.00
C LYS A 144 -18.13 -14.26 6.91
N ILE A 145 -17.87 -12.95 6.90
CA ILE A 145 -18.64 -11.98 7.68
C ILE A 145 -20.05 -11.85 7.08
N SER A 146 -21.05 -12.25 7.85
CA SER A 146 -22.46 -12.21 7.48
C SER A 146 -23.31 -11.84 8.72
N ALA A 147 -24.60 -11.59 8.53
CA ALA A 147 -25.50 -11.26 9.64
C ALA A 147 -25.54 -12.36 10.72
N ASN A 148 -25.29 -13.62 10.35
CA ASN A 148 -25.30 -14.77 11.26
C ASN A 148 -23.90 -15.30 11.61
N SER A 149 -22.84 -14.65 11.13
CA SER A 149 -21.45 -15.09 11.39
C SER A 149 -21.08 -14.93 12.87
N THR A 150 -20.24 -15.81 13.38
CA THR A 150 -19.67 -15.70 14.74
C THR A 150 -18.64 -14.56 14.84
N TRP A 151 -18.14 -14.07 13.70
CA TRP A 151 -17.09 -13.07 13.62
C TRP A 151 -17.62 -11.69 13.24
N ASN A 152 -17.03 -10.66 13.84
CA ASN A 152 -17.16 -9.28 13.43
C ASN A 152 -15.82 -8.76 12.93
N LEU A 153 -15.86 -7.95 11.87
CA LEU A 153 -14.69 -7.33 11.28
C LEU A 153 -14.90 -5.83 11.15
N TRP A 154 -13.86 -5.10 11.52
CA TRP A 154 -13.66 -3.73 11.07
C TRP A 154 -12.35 -3.63 10.32
N GLY A 155 -12.34 -2.91 9.20
CA GLY A 155 -11.11 -2.62 8.49
C GLY A 155 -11.11 -1.24 7.85
N CYS A 156 -9.92 -0.79 7.49
CA CYS A 156 -9.69 0.42 6.72
C CYS A 156 -8.41 0.30 5.91
N GLU A 157 -8.27 1.19 4.93
CA GLU A 157 -7.07 1.33 4.13
C GLU A 157 -6.41 2.68 4.45
N PHE A 158 -5.12 2.80 4.13
CA PHE A 158 -4.37 4.03 4.31
C PHE A 158 -3.84 4.57 2.98
N LYS A 159 -3.84 5.89 2.85
CA LYS A 159 -3.20 6.62 1.76
C LYS A 159 -2.33 7.75 2.32
N LEU A 160 -1.39 8.22 1.51
CA LEU A 160 -0.70 9.47 1.81
C LEU A 160 -1.66 10.67 1.79
N ALA A 161 -1.50 11.59 2.73
CA ALA A 161 -2.27 12.84 2.80
C ALA A 161 -1.89 13.82 1.68
N ARG A 162 -0.58 13.90 1.41
CA ARG A 162 0.04 14.75 0.41
C ARG A 162 0.53 13.93 -0.78
N PRO A 163 0.88 14.57 -1.92
CA PRO A 163 1.40 13.87 -3.09
C PRO A 163 2.57 12.94 -2.76
N ASP A 164 2.72 11.89 -3.57
CA ASP A 164 3.73 10.85 -3.41
C ASP A 164 5.18 11.38 -3.34
N ALA A 165 5.42 12.62 -3.75
CA ALA A 165 6.72 13.30 -3.69
C ALA A 165 7.27 13.48 -2.27
N TYR A 166 6.40 13.56 -1.25
CA TYR A 166 6.82 13.81 0.14
C TYR A 166 6.85 12.51 0.95
N PRO A 167 7.90 12.29 1.76
CA PRO A 167 7.99 11.11 2.61
C PRO A 167 7.13 11.22 3.89
N ILE A 168 6.78 10.09 4.47
CA ILE A 168 6.42 10.02 5.90
C ILE A 168 7.68 10.14 6.76
N LYS A 169 7.53 10.32 8.07
CA LYS A 169 8.67 10.24 8.98
C LYS A 169 9.28 8.83 8.94
N THR A 170 10.59 8.72 8.73
CA THR A 170 11.30 7.45 8.57
C THR A 170 12.18 7.12 9.78
N TYR A 171 12.72 5.90 9.85
CA TYR A 171 13.64 5.48 10.90
C TYR A 171 14.89 6.39 11.03
N VAL A 172 15.28 7.08 9.96
CA VAL A 172 16.38 8.05 9.93
C VAL A 172 16.01 9.28 10.77
N ASP A 173 14.77 9.75 10.68
CA ASP A 173 14.28 10.87 11.50
C ASP A 173 14.21 10.52 13.00
N PHE A 174 14.22 9.23 13.34
CA PHE A 174 14.30 8.72 14.71
C PHE A 174 15.74 8.43 15.17
N GLY A 175 16.75 8.70 14.33
CA GLY A 175 18.18 8.50 14.65
C GLY A 175 18.60 7.03 14.70
N LEU A 176 17.85 6.11 14.09
CA LEU A 176 18.18 4.68 14.09
C LEU A 176 19.28 4.30 13.10
N ASP A 177 19.67 5.21 12.19
CA ASP A 177 20.79 5.08 11.27
C ASP A 177 22.15 5.29 11.95
N GLU A 178 22.19 6.15 12.98
CA GLU A 178 23.39 6.47 13.77
C GLU A 178 23.80 5.34 14.73
N ASN A 179 22.99 4.27 14.84
CA ASN A 179 23.17 3.15 15.76
C ASN A 179 23.49 3.59 17.21
N PRO A 180 22.64 4.40 17.85
CA PRO A 180 22.87 4.78 19.24
C PRO A 180 22.86 3.55 20.14
N LYS A 181 23.43 3.66 21.35
CA LYS A 181 23.35 2.60 22.36
C LYS A 181 21.90 2.17 22.50
N GLU A 182 21.67 0.86 22.64
CA GLU A 182 20.31 0.32 22.61
C GLU A 182 19.36 1.11 23.53
N GLU A 183 19.78 1.41 24.75
CA GLU A 183 18.95 2.10 25.77
C GLU A 183 18.31 3.41 25.31
N TYR A 184 18.93 4.10 24.35
CA TYR A 184 18.43 5.36 23.80
C TYR A 184 17.69 5.21 22.47
N LYS A 185 17.59 3.99 21.93
CA LYS A 185 16.86 3.73 20.69
C LYS A 185 15.36 3.90 20.92
N VAL A 186 14.79 4.84 20.18
CA VAL A 186 13.33 5.01 20.08
C VAL A 186 12.88 4.38 18.76
N ASP A 187 12.36 3.17 18.84
CA ASP A 187 11.89 2.44 17.65
C ASP A 187 10.43 2.82 17.31
N PRO A 188 10.13 3.31 16.10
CA PRO A 188 8.78 3.71 15.74
C PRO A 188 7.79 2.54 15.55
N ILE A 189 8.24 1.29 15.43
CA ILE A 189 7.35 0.12 15.35
C ILE A 189 6.86 -0.34 16.73
N SER A 190 7.52 0.06 17.81
CA SER A 190 7.20 -0.35 19.19
C SER A 190 5.73 -0.19 19.55
N PRO A 191 5.10 1.00 19.32
CA PRO A 191 3.69 1.20 19.67
C PRO A 191 2.74 0.30 18.86
N VAL A 192 3.15 -0.11 17.65
CA VAL A 192 2.38 -1.05 16.82
C VAL A 192 2.40 -2.44 17.45
N ILE A 193 3.59 -2.93 17.82
CA ILE A 193 3.76 -4.26 18.42
C ILE A 193 3.08 -4.34 19.80
N GLU A 194 3.18 -3.29 20.61
CA GLU A 194 2.51 -3.23 21.93
C GLU A 194 0.99 -3.25 21.80
N LEU A 195 0.41 -2.48 20.87
CA LEU A 195 -1.03 -2.52 20.60
C LEU A 195 -1.45 -3.93 20.15
N PHE A 196 -0.67 -4.53 19.26
CA PHE A 196 -0.92 -5.88 18.76
C PHE A 196 -0.82 -6.92 19.88
N GLY A 197 0.10 -6.76 20.83
CA GLY A 197 0.22 -7.60 22.02
C GLY A 197 -0.88 -7.43 23.07
N SER A 198 -1.62 -6.31 23.02
CA SER A 198 -2.62 -5.98 24.05
C SER A 198 -3.97 -6.68 23.90
N ILE A 199 -4.21 -7.35 22.77
CA ILE A 199 -5.49 -8.01 22.48
C ILE A 199 -5.59 -9.38 23.15
N GLY A 200 -6.82 -9.81 23.47
CA GLY A 200 -7.07 -11.05 24.18
C GLY A 200 -7.44 -12.24 23.30
N LYS A 201 -7.80 -13.35 23.95
CA LYS A 201 -8.26 -14.59 23.30
C LYS A 201 -9.52 -14.35 22.46
N GLY A 202 -9.57 -14.89 21.24
CA GLY A 202 -10.68 -14.72 20.31
C GLY A 202 -10.70 -13.36 19.56
N GLU A 203 -9.66 -12.54 19.75
CA GLU A 203 -9.41 -11.32 18.99
C GLU A 203 -8.19 -11.48 18.08
N GLN A 204 -8.21 -10.77 16.95
CA GLN A 204 -7.10 -10.67 16.02
C GLN A 204 -6.99 -9.26 15.45
N MET A 205 -5.76 -8.80 15.22
CA MET A 205 -5.46 -7.55 14.53
C MET A 205 -4.47 -7.82 13.41
N TRP A 206 -4.73 -7.28 12.22
CA TRP A 206 -3.90 -7.53 11.06
C TRP A 206 -3.55 -6.22 10.36
N VAL A 207 -2.29 -6.06 9.99
CA VAL A 207 -1.78 -5.00 9.11
C VAL A 207 -1.15 -5.67 7.91
N GLN A 208 -1.46 -5.13 6.74
CA GLN A 208 -1.01 -5.64 5.45
C GLN A 208 -0.47 -4.48 4.62
N ILE A 209 0.78 -4.61 4.19
CA ILE A 209 1.49 -3.66 3.32
C ILE A 209 1.81 -4.43 2.04
N VAL A 210 1.01 -4.20 1.00
CA VAL A 210 1.16 -4.87 -0.29
C VAL A 210 1.97 -3.98 -1.23
N ILE A 211 3.07 -4.51 -1.76
CA ILE A 211 4.04 -3.76 -2.55
C ILE A 211 4.30 -4.40 -3.90
N THR A 212 4.55 -3.57 -4.90
CA THR A 212 5.10 -3.96 -6.21
C THR A 212 6.05 -2.86 -6.67
N PRO A 213 7.11 -3.16 -7.45
CA PRO A 213 7.93 -2.13 -8.07
C PRO A 213 7.07 -1.08 -8.77
N SER A 214 7.38 0.21 -8.58
CA SER A 214 6.50 1.27 -9.07
C SER A 214 6.43 1.28 -10.60
N LYS A 215 5.21 1.16 -11.13
CA LYS A 215 4.90 1.28 -12.57
C LYS A 215 4.07 2.54 -12.85
N LYS A 216 3.76 3.32 -11.82
CA LYS A 216 2.88 4.48 -11.91
C LYS A 216 3.41 5.49 -12.92
N LYS A 217 2.58 5.79 -13.92
CA LYS A 217 2.85 6.79 -14.95
C LYS A 217 1.92 7.97 -14.76
N TYR A 218 2.49 9.17 -14.77
CA TYR A 218 1.78 10.43 -14.67
C TYR A 218 1.66 11.08 -16.04
N HIS A 219 0.55 11.76 -16.28
CA HIS A 219 0.35 12.50 -17.51
C HIS A 219 1.16 13.80 -17.48
N THR A 220 1.96 14.05 -18.51
CA THR A 220 2.75 15.27 -18.58
C THR A 220 1.84 16.45 -18.91
N SER A 221 1.72 17.39 -17.97
CA SER A 221 0.95 18.63 -18.17
C SER A 221 1.31 19.30 -19.51
N LYS A 222 0.30 19.79 -20.23
CA LYS A 222 0.40 20.45 -21.55
C LYS A 222 0.79 19.55 -22.73
N THR A 223 0.73 18.22 -22.61
CA THR A 223 0.93 17.31 -23.74
C THR A 223 -0.18 16.30 -23.83
N TRP A 224 -0.73 16.01 -25.01
CA TRP A 224 -1.87 15.08 -25.15
C TRP A 224 -1.53 13.60 -24.90
N PHE A 225 -0.31 13.15 -25.22
CA PHE A 225 0.04 11.72 -25.21
C PHE A 225 1.31 11.38 -24.42
N LYS A 226 1.99 12.37 -23.81
CA LYS A 226 3.21 12.10 -23.05
C LYS A 226 2.90 11.75 -21.61
N SER A 227 3.61 10.74 -21.11
CA SER A 227 3.61 10.33 -19.72
C SER A 227 5.03 10.28 -19.18
N HIS A 228 5.20 10.46 -17.89
CA HIS A 228 6.48 10.35 -17.20
C HIS A 228 6.36 9.51 -15.92
N ASP A 229 7.49 9.18 -15.29
CA ASP A 229 7.54 8.35 -14.08
C ASP A 229 7.25 9.16 -12.81
N TRP A 230 7.16 8.46 -11.68
CA TRP A 230 6.89 9.09 -10.39
C TRP A 230 8.04 9.99 -9.89
N VAL A 231 9.29 9.68 -10.26
CA VAL A 231 10.46 10.50 -9.90
C VAL A 231 10.36 11.87 -10.57
N LYS A 232 10.03 11.90 -11.86
CA LYS A 232 9.87 13.15 -12.61
C LYS A 232 8.64 13.92 -12.15
N GLU A 233 7.54 13.26 -11.80
CA GLU A 233 6.36 13.89 -11.21
C GLU A 233 6.74 14.55 -9.87
N SER A 234 7.51 13.86 -9.03
CA SER A 234 7.98 14.38 -7.74
C SER A 234 8.83 15.63 -7.91
N GLU A 235 9.71 15.66 -8.91
CA GLU A 235 10.49 16.84 -9.28
C GLU A 235 9.58 18.00 -9.73
N ILE A 236 8.54 17.72 -10.53
CA ILE A 236 7.58 18.74 -10.99
C ILE A 236 6.80 19.32 -9.81
N VAL A 237 6.31 18.47 -8.90
CA VAL A 237 5.59 18.88 -7.69
C VAL A 237 6.49 19.78 -6.83
N LEU A 238 7.74 19.39 -6.59
CA LEU A 238 8.69 20.18 -5.81
C LEU A 238 9.00 21.53 -6.48
N ARG A 239 9.28 21.53 -7.80
CA ARG A 239 9.52 22.76 -8.57
C ARG A 239 8.31 23.69 -8.56
N LYS A 240 7.09 23.15 -8.60
CA LYS A 240 5.85 23.94 -8.54
C LYS A 240 5.73 24.64 -7.18
N GLN A 241 6.05 23.95 -6.09
CA GLN A 241 6.03 24.54 -4.75
C GLN A 241 7.11 25.62 -4.58
N LEU A 242 8.29 25.41 -5.17
CA LEU A 242 9.39 26.37 -5.12
C LEU A 242 9.25 27.53 -6.12
N ALA A 243 8.25 27.49 -7.02
CA ALA A 243 8.08 28.48 -8.08
C ALA A 243 7.84 29.89 -7.52
N GLU A 244 7.06 30.01 -6.44
CA GLU A 244 6.79 31.28 -5.76
C GLU A 244 8.05 31.92 -5.16
N PHE A 245 9.06 31.09 -4.87
CA PHE A 245 10.33 31.49 -4.28
C PHE A 245 11.47 31.58 -5.30
N THR A 246 11.17 31.35 -6.59
CA THR A 246 12.15 31.36 -7.67
C THR A 246 12.13 32.71 -8.38
N ARG A 247 13.21 33.47 -8.28
CA ARG A 247 13.41 34.69 -9.08
C ARG A 247 14.23 34.38 -10.32
N THR A 248 13.79 34.87 -11.47
CA THR A 248 14.51 34.74 -12.73
C THR A 248 15.19 36.07 -13.05
N HIS A 249 16.51 36.06 -13.11
CA HIS A 249 17.30 37.22 -13.50
C HIS A 249 17.56 37.18 -15.01
N LEU A 250 17.20 38.26 -15.69
CA LEU A 250 17.52 38.42 -17.11
C LEU A 250 19.03 38.65 -17.28
N PRO A 251 19.64 38.09 -18.33
CA PRO A 251 21.04 38.32 -18.59
C PRO A 251 21.25 39.78 -19.01
N GLY A 252 22.24 40.45 -18.41
CA GLY A 252 22.62 41.83 -18.76
C GLY A 252 23.35 41.95 -20.11
N LEU A 253 23.63 40.83 -20.78
CA LEU A 253 24.32 40.75 -22.06
C LEU A 253 23.43 40.08 -23.12
N PRO A 254 23.42 40.56 -24.38
CA PRO A 254 22.70 39.90 -25.47
C PRO A 254 23.25 38.47 -25.65
N GLY A 255 22.39 37.46 -25.53
CA GLY A 255 22.75 36.04 -25.67
C GLY A 255 23.05 35.28 -24.38
N GLY A 256 23.00 35.92 -23.21
CA GLY A 256 23.11 35.20 -21.93
C GLY A 256 21.91 34.29 -21.65
N LYS A 257 22.11 33.22 -20.88
CA LYS A 257 21.00 32.40 -20.37
C LYS A 257 20.45 33.04 -19.07
N PRO A 258 19.12 33.14 -18.90
CA PRO A 258 18.55 33.66 -17.66
C PRO A 258 18.95 32.75 -16.48
N THR A 259 19.42 33.36 -15.40
CA THR A 259 19.76 32.64 -14.17
C THR A 259 18.52 32.57 -13.27
N LYS A 260 18.37 31.45 -12.57
CA LYS A 260 17.28 31.25 -11.61
C LYS A 260 17.87 31.12 -10.22
N GLU A 261 17.42 31.97 -9.32
CA GLU A 261 17.77 31.91 -7.90
C GLU A 261 16.54 31.46 -7.12
N ILE A 262 16.69 30.45 -6.26
CA ILE A 262 15.63 29.94 -5.40
C ILE A 262 15.92 30.39 -3.97
N ARG A 263 15.02 31.16 -3.37
CA ARG A 263 15.13 31.62 -1.97
C ARG A 263 13.94 31.11 -1.16
N ALA A 264 13.97 29.83 -0.80
CA ALA A 264 12.96 29.24 0.05
C ALA A 264 13.17 29.67 1.52
N PRO A 265 12.10 30.05 2.25
CA PRO A 265 12.11 30.15 3.70
C PRO A 265 12.67 28.90 4.39
N GLY A 266 13.48 29.08 5.44
CA GLY A 266 14.17 27.98 6.13
C GLY A 266 13.25 26.92 6.75
N PHE A 267 11.99 27.25 7.05
CA PHE A 267 11.03 26.25 7.53
C PHE A 267 10.66 25.18 6.46
N MET A 268 10.94 25.45 5.18
CA MET A 268 10.73 24.47 4.09
C MET A 268 11.94 23.57 3.84
N ASP A 269 13.07 23.80 4.51
CA ASP A 269 14.28 23.00 4.27
C ASP A 269 14.04 21.52 4.50
N ALA A 270 13.30 21.16 5.55
CA ALA A 270 12.93 19.78 5.84
C ALA A 270 12.11 19.16 4.69
N MET A 271 11.20 19.93 4.10
CA MET A 271 10.35 19.50 2.99
C MET A 271 11.16 19.28 1.71
N VAL A 272 12.08 20.20 1.38
CA VAL A 272 12.94 20.09 0.20
C VAL A 272 13.91 18.93 0.35
N LYS A 273 14.58 18.82 1.50
CA LYS A 273 15.52 17.73 1.79
C LYS A 273 14.82 16.37 1.82
N GLY A 274 13.67 16.27 2.50
CA GLY A 274 12.90 15.03 2.58
C GLY A 274 12.34 14.58 1.24
N ALA A 275 11.80 15.50 0.43
CA ALA A 275 11.41 15.16 -0.94
C ALA A 275 12.63 14.69 -1.75
N GLY A 276 13.75 15.42 -1.66
CA GLY A 276 15.01 15.08 -2.31
C GLY A 276 15.53 13.68 -1.96
N SER A 277 15.52 13.31 -0.69
CA SER A 277 15.95 11.97 -0.25
C SER A 277 14.98 10.88 -0.69
N LYS A 278 13.67 11.16 -0.74
CA LYS A 278 12.66 10.17 -1.11
C LYS A 278 12.86 9.58 -2.50
N PHE A 279 12.99 10.42 -3.52
CA PHE A 279 13.10 9.97 -4.91
C PHE A 279 14.53 9.58 -5.35
N LEU A 280 15.51 9.70 -4.46
CA LEU A 280 16.85 9.10 -4.64
C LEU A 280 16.87 7.59 -4.34
N LYS A 281 15.84 7.10 -3.65
CA LYS A 281 15.67 5.68 -3.32
C LYS A 281 14.65 5.02 -4.24
N VAL A 282 14.73 3.70 -4.31
CA VAL A 282 13.85 2.88 -5.15
C VAL A 282 12.41 2.94 -4.61
N GLY A 283 11.44 3.15 -5.51
CA GLY A 283 10.03 3.33 -5.18
C GLY A 283 9.17 2.11 -5.48
N PHE A 284 8.25 1.80 -4.58
CA PHE A 284 7.23 0.77 -4.73
C PHE A 284 5.83 1.40 -4.73
N ASP A 285 5.00 0.93 -5.65
CA ASP A 285 3.56 1.13 -5.57
C ASP A 285 3.07 0.32 -4.36
N THR A 286 2.47 1.01 -3.39
CA THR A 286 2.17 0.47 -2.06
C THR A 286 0.70 0.68 -1.69
N GLY A 287 0.05 -0.39 -1.24
CA GLY A 287 -1.27 -0.39 -0.63
C GLY A 287 -1.18 -0.85 0.82
N ILE A 288 -1.82 -0.12 1.74
CA ILE A 288 -1.79 -0.43 3.17
C ILE A 288 -3.21 -0.64 3.67
N ARG A 289 -3.43 -1.75 4.41
CA ARG A 289 -4.72 -2.12 5.00
C ARG A 289 -4.54 -2.58 6.43
N ALA A 290 -5.48 -2.23 7.29
CA ALA A 290 -5.56 -2.76 8.65
C ALA A 290 -6.96 -3.31 8.94
N CYS A 291 -7.02 -4.44 9.64
CA CYS A 291 -8.25 -5.11 10.05
C CYS A 291 -8.19 -5.47 11.54
N TYR A 292 -9.30 -5.31 12.23
CA TYR A 292 -9.54 -5.85 13.56
C TYR A 292 -10.71 -6.82 13.45
N VAL A 293 -10.46 -8.06 13.85
CA VAL A 293 -11.35 -9.19 13.67
C VAL A 293 -11.50 -9.90 15.00
N ALA A 294 -12.71 -10.04 15.50
CA ALA A 294 -12.95 -10.72 16.76
C ALA A 294 -14.27 -11.47 16.72
N LYS A 295 -14.39 -12.49 17.58
CA LYS A 295 -15.68 -13.12 17.81
C LYS A 295 -16.67 -12.09 18.35
N ARG A 296 -17.95 -12.25 18.02
CA ARG A 296 -19.01 -11.28 18.34
C ARG A 296 -19.09 -10.96 19.83
N GLU A 297 -18.93 -11.96 20.67
CA GLU A 297 -18.98 -11.81 22.13
C GLU A 297 -17.81 -10.99 22.71
N VAL A 298 -16.65 -10.98 22.03
CA VAL A 298 -15.42 -10.32 22.51
C VAL A 298 -15.10 -9.03 21.74
N PHE A 299 -15.92 -8.68 20.74
CA PHE A 299 -15.62 -7.56 19.85
C PHE A 299 -15.63 -6.21 20.59
N ASN A 300 -14.44 -5.61 20.74
CA ASN A 300 -14.25 -4.38 21.48
C ASN A 300 -14.17 -3.16 20.55
N MET A 301 -15.07 -2.20 20.77
CA MET A 301 -15.09 -0.97 19.98
C MET A 301 -13.89 -0.04 20.23
N ASN A 302 -13.22 -0.16 21.38
CA ASN A 302 -12.01 0.60 21.69
C ASN A 302 -10.80 0.06 20.95
N ASN A 303 -10.64 -1.26 20.84
CA ASN A 303 -9.55 -1.88 20.06
C ASN A 303 -9.60 -1.45 18.59
N ARG A 304 -10.80 -1.41 18.03
CA ARG A 304 -11.08 -0.78 16.73
C ARG A 304 -10.64 0.68 16.65
N ARG A 305 -10.86 1.48 17.69
CA ARG A 305 -10.46 2.91 17.73
C ARG A 305 -8.95 3.07 17.84
N ASN A 306 -8.27 2.22 18.60
CA ASN A 306 -6.82 2.23 18.75
C ASN A 306 -6.15 1.93 17.40
N LEU A 307 -6.65 0.93 16.66
CA LEU A 307 -6.14 0.57 15.33
C LEU A 307 -6.27 1.72 14.31
N ARG A 308 -7.16 2.70 14.54
CA ARG A 308 -7.28 3.89 13.67
C ARG A 308 -6.09 4.84 13.74
N LEU A 309 -5.33 4.80 14.83
CA LEU A 309 -4.24 5.73 15.11
C LEU A 309 -2.86 5.05 15.05
N ILE A 310 -2.82 3.78 14.63
CA ILE A 310 -1.64 2.91 14.60
C ILE A 310 -0.40 3.48 13.89
N PHE A 311 -0.60 4.40 12.94
CA PHE A 311 0.47 5.01 12.15
C PHE A 311 0.69 6.51 12.44
N ARG A 312 0.13 7.04 13.53
CA ARG A 312 0.23 8.48 13.84
C ARG A 312 1.66 8.92 14.13
N GLN A 313 2.51 8.05 14.67
CA GLN A 313 3.92 8.32 14.96
C GLN A 313 4.74 8.67 13.70
N TYR A 314 4.30 8.22 12.53
CA TYR A 314 4.96 8.51 11.24
C TYR A 314 4.50 9.84 10.61
N ALA A 315 3.55 10.55 11.24
CA ALA A 315 3.03 11.80 10.71
C ALA A 315 4.05 12.93 10.88
N ALA A 316 4.31 13.63 9.78
CA ALA A 316 5.10 14.86 9.75
C ALA A 316 4.29 15.96 9.05
N PRO A 317 3.75 16.96 9.77
CA PRO A 317 2.81 17.94 9.21
C PRO A 317 3.31 18.70 7.97
N PHE A 318 4.62 18.97 7.87
CA PHE A 318 5.24 19.62 6.71
C PHE A 318 5.64 18.65 5.59
N LEU A 319 5.73 17.36 5.87
CA LEU A 319 6.03 16.30 4.90
C LEU A 319 4.73 15.54 4.57
N ASN A 320 4.61 14.28 4.96
CA ASN A 320 3.44 13.46 4.71
C ASN A 320 2.97 12.73 5.98
N GLU A 321 1.74 12.20 5.90
CA GLU A 321 1.17 11.32 6.90
C GLU A 321 0.24 10.29 6.25
N LEU A 322 -0.01 9.18 6.95
CA LEU A 322 -0.95 8.15 6.52
C LEU A 322 -2.36 8.48 7.02
N THR A 323 -3.28 8.70 6.08
CA THR A 323 -4.69 9.01 6.34
C THR A 323 -5.57 7.81 6.01
N ARG A 324 -6.61 7.60 6.79
CA ARG A 324 -7.54 6.48 6.62
C ARG A 324 -8.54 6.75 5.51
N ILE A 325 -8.80 5.75 4.70
CA ILE A 325 -9.83 5.69 3.67
C ILE A 325 -10.56 4.34 3.73
N ASN A 326 -11.68 4.24 3.02
CA ASN A 326 -12.36 2.98 2.73
C ASN A 326 -12.74 2.16 3.98
N SER A 327 -13.01 2.85 5.10
CA SER A 327 -13.32 2.20 6.37
C SER A 327 -14.70 1.53 6.37
N THR A 328 -14.80 0.34 6.95
CA THR A 328 -16.05 -0.45 7.04
C THR A 328 -16.94 0.04 8.19
N GLN A 329 -17.34 1.31 8.16
CA GLN A 329 -18.13 1.96 9.20
C GLN A 329 -19.16 2.94 8.63
N ALA A 330 -20.21 3.23 9.40
CA ALA A 330 -21.25 4.18 9.00
C ALA A 330 -20.70 5.58 8.72
N ASP A 331 -19.76 6.07 9.55
CA ASP A 331 -19.16 7.40 9.40
C ASP A 331 -18.40 7.59 8.07
N ALA A 332 -18.00 6.50 7.41
CA ALA A 332 -17.37 6.56 6.09
C ALA A 332 -18.33 7.10 5.02
N PHE A 333 -19.63 7.00 5.27
CA PHE A 333 -20.67 7.51 4.40
C PHE A 333 -21.26 8.82 4.91
N SER A 334 -21.14 9.14 6.21
CA SER A 334 -21.90 10.21 6.89
C SER A 334 -21.32 11.64 6.75
N SER A 335 -20.33 11.88 5.88
CA SER A 335 -19.68 13.19 5.76
C SER A 335 -20.38 14.17 4.80
N GLY A 336 -21.55 13.81 4.25
CA GLY A 336 -22.33 14.66 3.34
C GLY A 336 -23.74 14.94 3.84
N PHE A 337 -24.33 16.06 3.42
CA PHE A 337 -25.68 16.50 3.81
C PHE A 337 -26.77 15.40 3.69
N ILE A 338 -26.74 14.62 2.61
CA ILE A 338 -27.71 13.54 2.35
C ILE A 338 -27.47 12.32 3.25
N SER A 339 -26.21 12.02 3.55
CA SER A 339 -25.84 10.84 4.35
C SER A 339 -26.14 10.98 5.84
N SER A 340 -26.27 12.20 6.34
CA SER A 340 -26.80 12.47 7.68
C SER A 340 -28.29 12.14 7.78
N TRP A 341 -29.03 12.17 6.66
CA TRP A 341 -30.46 11.85 6.61
C TRP A 341 -30.74 10.36 6.41
N PHE A 342 -29.80 9.62 5.78
CA PHE A 342 -29.92 8.18 5.53
C PHE A 342 -28.68 7.45 6.05
N PRO A 343 -28.62 7.12 7.37
CA PRO A 343 -27.49 6.39 7.92
C PRO A 343 -27.36 5.01 7.26
N ALA A 344 -26.11 4.56 7.09
CA ALA A 344 -25.84 3.25 6.49
C ALA A 344 -26.48 2.13 7.32
N THR A 345 -27.31 1.32 6.67
CA THR A 345 -27.98 0.17 7.31
C THR A 345 -26.94 -0.85 7.81
N LYS A 346 -27.26 -1.59 8.88
CA LYS A 346 -26.40 -2.68 9.40
C LYS A 346 -26.00 -3.68 8.31
N ALA A 347 -26.93 -4.04 7.41
CA ALA A 347 -26.67 -4.93 6.27
C ALA A 347 -25.57 -4.40 5.34
N THR A 348 -25.53 -3.08 5.11
CA THR A 348 -24.50 -2.42 4.29
C THR A 348 -23.13 -2.50 4.96
N ILE A 349 -23.07 -2.28 6.28
CA ILE A 349 -21.82 -2.39 7.04
C ILE A 349 -21.29 -3.82 7.02
N THR A 350 -22.16 -4.81 7.21
CA THR A 350 -21.81 -6.23 7.12
C THR A 350 -21.30 -6.61 5.73
N ARG A 351 -21.93 -6.10 4.66
CA ARG A 351 -21.46 -6.30 3.28
C ARG A 351 -20.07 -5.71 3.05
N LEU A 352 -19.80 -4.51 3.58
CA LEU A 352 -18.48 -3.87 3.50
C LEU A 352 -17.42 -4.64 4.28
N ALA A 353 -17.76 -5.13 5.48
CA ALA A 353 -16.88 -5.97 6.28
C ALA A 353 -16.55 -7.31 5.57
N GLY A 354 -17.55 -7.96 4.98
CA GLY A 354 -17.34 -9.16 4.18
C GLY A 354 -16.48 -8.91 2.94
N ARG A 355 -16.67 -7.77 2.27
CA ARG A 355 -15.83 -7.34 1.15
C ARG A 355 -14.38 -7.10 1.59
N MET A 356 -14.18 -6.37 2.70
CA MET A 356 -12.86 -6.10 3.25
C MET A 356 -12.12 -7.40 3.60
N LEU A 357 -12.82 -8.40 4.16
CA LEU A 357 -12.23 -9.71 4.41
C LEU A 357 -11.75 -10.39 3.12
N SER A 358 -12.57 -10.39 2.06
CA SER A 358 -12.16 -10.97 0.76
C SER A 358 -10.98 -10.22 0.15
N GLU A 359 -11.01 -8.89 0.17
CA GLU A 359 -9.93 -8.05 -0.37
C GLU A 359 -8.63 -8.26 0.42
N TYR A 360 -8.72 -8.45 1.74
CA TYR A 360 -7.58 -8.76 2.60
C TYR A 360 -6.97 -10.12 2.26
N ARG A 361 -7.80 -11.16 2.12
CA ARG A 361 -7.39 -12.53 1.76
C ARG A 361 -6.70 -12.60 0.41
N GLU A 362 -7.24 -11.89 -0.56
CA GLU A 362 -6.68 -11.89 -1.92
C GLU A 362 -5.40 -11.00 -2.02
N ARG A 363 -5.09 -10.21 -0.97
CA ARG A 363 -4.07 -9.14 -0.97
C ARG A 363 -4.31 -8.18 -2.12
N GLU A 364 -5.59 -7.85 -2.33
CA GLU A 364 -6.06 -7.19 -3.54
C GLU A 364 -5.84 -5.68 -3.47
N PHE A 365 -4.94 -5.19 -4.33
CA PHE A 365 -4.67 -3.76 -4.55
C PHE A 365 -4.43 -3.44 -6.04
N PHE A 366 -3.54 -4.19 -6.69
CA PHE A 366 -3.06 -3.88 -8.04
C PHE A 366 -3.94 -4.45 -9.16
N HIS A 367 -4.58 -5.60 -8.92
CA HIS A 367 -5.40 -6.30 -9.89
C HIS A 367 -6.79 -6.58 -9.32
N PRO A 368 -7.59 -5.51 -9.06
CA PRO A 368 -8.90 -5.69 -8.49
C PRO A 368 -9.85 -6.35 -9.51
N PRO A 369 -10.96 -6.96 -9.05
CA PRO A 369 -11.89 -7.65 -9.91
C PRO A 369 -12.65 -6.62 -10.75
N MET A 370 -13.31 -7.09 -11.81
CA MET A 370 -13.95 -6.21 -12.80
C MET A 370 -14.91 -5.19 -12.18
N ARG A 371 -15.56 -5.54 -11.07
CA ARG A 371 -16.43 -4.64 -10.30
C ARG A 371 -15.75 -3.32 -9.90
N HIS A 372 -14.43 -3.29 -9.67
CA HIS A 372 -13.69 -2.06 -9.33
C HIS A 372 -13.26 -1.25 -10.56
N LYS A 373 -13.27 -1.86 -11.76
CA LYS A 373 -12.93 -1.15 -13.00
C LYS A 373 -14.10 -0.36 -13.58
N ILE A 374 -15.33 -0.78 -13.28
CA ILE A 374 -16.54 -0.10 -13.72
C ILE A 374 -16.75 1.12 -12.81
N ARG A 375 -16.34 2.31 -13.28
CA ARG A 375 -16.54 3.58 -12.59
C ARG A 375 -17.79 4.27 -13.12
N ILE A 376 -18.91 4.07 -12.45
CA ILE A 376 -20.14 4.82 -12.74
C ILE A 376 -20.13 6.07 -11.86
N PRO A 377 -20.20 7.29 -12.44
CA PRO A 377 -20.28 8.51 -11.65
C PRO A 377 -21.61 8.60 -10.91
N TRP A 378 -21.62 9.42 -9.86
CA TRP A 378 -22.85 9.81 -9.18
C TRP A 378 -23.78 10.53 -10.18
N PRO A 379 -25.12 10.29 -10.17
CA PRO A 379 -25.92 9.62 -9.14
C PRO A 379 -26.21 8.12 -9.37
N PHE A 380 -25.81 7.52 -10.48
CA PHE A 380 -26.18 6.13 -10.83
C PHE A 380 -25.38 5.08 -10.06
N SER A 381 -24.20 5.44 -9.55
CA SER A 381 -23.26 4.57 -8.84
C SER A 381 -23.90 3.76 -7.69
N PRO A 382 -24.62 4.37 -6.73
CA PRO A 382 -25.13 3.65 -5.54
C PRO A 382 -26.27 2.67 -5.86
N TYR A 383 -27.01 2.88 -6.95
CA TYR A 383 -28.17 2.06 -7.34
C TYR A 383 -27.76 0.82 -8.12
N ILE A 384 -26.71 0.92 -8.96
CA ILE A 384 -26.23 -0.18 -9.81
C ILE A 384 -25.13 -1.00 -9.10
N PHE A 385 -24.20 -0.32 -8.41
CA PHE A 385 -23.12 -0.94 -7.64
C PHE A 385 -23.06 -0.32 -6.24
N PRO A 386 -23.87 -0.79 -5.28
CA PRO A 386 -23.90 -0.20 -3.95
C PRO A 386 -22.53 -0.31 -3.29
N ASN A 387 -21.94 0.86 -3.00
CA ASN A 387 -20.84 1.09 -2.06
C ASN A 387 -19.52 0.39 -2.35
N PHE A 388 -18.85 0.82 -3.43
CA PHE A 388 -17.45 0.46 -3.68
C PHE A 388 -16.55 1.66 -3.50
N PHE A 389 -15.56 1.50 -2.63
CA PHE A 389 -14.45 2.43 -2.57
C PHE A 389 -13.30 1.82 -3.37
N HIS A 390 -12.70 2.60 -4.26
CA HIS A 390 -11.50 2.15 -4.97
C HIS A 390 -10.29 2.22 -4.04
N HIS A 391 -9.41 1.22 -4.12
CA HIS A 391 -8.13 1.26 -3.43
C HIS A 391 -7.31 2.46 -3.89
N HIS A 392 -6.56 3.05 -2.96
CA HIS A 392 -5.57 4.07 -3.29
C HIS A 392 -4.19 3.46 -3.21
N ILE A 393 -3.39 3.67 -4.26
CA ILE A 393 -2.01 3.20 -4.35
C ILE A 393 -1.10 4.42 -4.27
N SER A 394 -0.30 4.47 -3.22
CA SER A 394 0.69 5.52 -2.99
C SER A 394 2.08 5.00 -3.35
N VAL A 395 3.02 5.87 -3.68
CA VAL A 395 4.42 5.46 -3.89
C VAL A 395 5.21 5.69 -2.60
N LEU A 396 5.74 4.61 -2.04
CA LEU A 396 6.66 4.64 -0.90
C LEU A 396 8.03 4.15 -1.35
N ASN A 397 9.09 4.74 -0.82
CA ASN A 397 10.43 4.25 -1.06
C ASN A 397 10.80 3.10 -0.09
N THR A 398 11.95 2.49 -0.33
CA THR A 398 12.50 1.41 0.50
C THR A 398 12.66 1.80 1.97
N GLU A 399 13.04 3.05 2.25
CA GLU A 399 13.23 3.57 3.62
C GLU A 399 11.90 3.68 4.38
N GLU A 400 10.85 4.20 3.75
CA GLU A 400 9.51 4.31 4.31
C GLU A 400 8.92 2.93 4.59
N ILE A 401 9.07 1.97 3.67
CA ILE A 401 8.57 0.60 3.85
C ILE A 401 9.34 -0.11 4.97
N ALA A 402 10.67 0.01 4.99
CA ALA A 402 11.50 -0.54 6.05
C ALA A 402 11.18 0.07 7.42
N THR A 403 10.69 1.31 7.47
CA THR A 403 10.25 1.96 8.71
C THR A 403 8.90 1.43 9.22
N LEU A 404 8.01 1.01 8.31
CA LEU A 404 6.70 0.47 8.63
C LEU A 404 6.73 -1.03 8.94
N TRP A 405 7.72 -1.75 8.39
CA TRP A 405 7.88 -3.18 8.55
C TRP A 405 9.36 -3.52 8.75
N HIS A 406 9.76 -3.67 10.00
CA HIS A 406 11.07 -4.17 10.42
C HIS A 406 10.96 -4.93 11.74
N PHE A 407 12.02 -5.66 12.11
CA PHE A 407 12.04 -6.34 13.40
C PHE A 407 12.40 -5.35 14.51
N PRO A 408 11.63 -5.33 15.61
CA PRO A 408 11.89 -4.43 16.72
C PRO A 408 13.24 -4.77 17.40
N GLY A 409 13.91 -3.74 17.90
CA GLY A 409 15.17 -3.89 18.65
C GLY A 409 15.07 -4.76 19.91
N GLN A 410 16.22 -5.02 20.53
CA GLN A 410 16.35 -5.94 21.68
C GLN A 410 15.60 -5.45 22.95
N ILE A 411 15.40 -4.15 23.12
CA ILE A 411 14.77 -3.56 24.30
C ILE A 411 13.29 -3.92 24.42
N LEU A 412 12.63 -4.10 23.28
CA LEU A 412 11.26 -4.58 23.24
C LEU A 412 11.22 -6.06 23.53
N LYS A 413 11.38 -6.42 24.81
CA LYS A 413 11.03 -7.73 25.34
C LYS A 413 9.52 -7.81 25.48
N VAL A 414 8.81 -7.72 24.35
CA VAL A 414 7.36 -7.93 24.34
C VAL A 414 7.15 -9.43 24.49
N PRO A 415 6.58 -9.92 25.60
CA PRO A 415 6.42 -11.36 25.82
C PRO A 415 5.47 -12.01 24.80
N THR A 416 4.67 -11.19 24.12
CA THR A 416 3.71 -11.64 23.12
C THR A 416 4.28 -11.73 21.71
N LEU A 417 5.51 -11.26 21.47
CA LEU A 417 6.18 -11.43 20.19
C LEU A 417 6.89 -12.79 20.18
N GLU A 418 6.51 -13.68 19.27
CA GLU A 418 7.23 -14.96 19.10
C GLU A 418 8.66 -14.66 18.62
N ARG A 419 9.65 -15.06 19.42
CA ARG A 419 11.07 -14.95 19.11
C ARG A 419 11.71 -16.30 19.34
N ILE A 420 12.81 -16.54 18.65
CA ILE A 420 13.61 -17.75 18.84
C ILE A 420 14.22 -17.73 20.25
N GLU A 421 13.92 -18.73 21.07
CA GLU A 421 14.32 -18.75 22.48
C GLU A 421 15.82 -18.99 22.67
N SER A 422 16.42 -19.82 21.82
CA SER A 422 17.84 -20.20 21.85
C SER A 422 18.46 -20.20 20.46
N LYS A 423 19.71 -19.73 20.35
CA LYS A 423 20.51 -19.93 19.13
C LYS A 423 20.64 -21.42 18.88
N GLU A 424 20.19 -21.92 17.73
CA GLU A 424 20.54 -23.27 17.31
C GLU A 424 22.07 -23.32 17.19
N ALA A 425 22.70 -24.12 18.07
CA ALA A 425 24.14 -24.31 18.02
C ALA A 425 24.47 -24.98 16.69
N SER A 426 25.25 -24.31 15.84
CA SER A 426 25.85 -24.95 14.68
C SER A 426 26.57 -26.23 15.14
N PRO A 427 26.35 -27.39 14.51
CA PRO A 427 27.02 -28.62 14.88
C PRO A 427 28.54 -28.37 14.91
N PRO A 428 29.27 -28.86 15.94
CA PRO A 428 30.71 -28.67 16.00
C PRO A 428 31.35 -29.25 14.74
N THR A 429 32.33 -28.52 14.18
CA THR A 429 32.98 -28.83 12.90
C THR A 429 33.73 -30.17 12.87
N ASN A 430 33.82 -30.85 14.01
CA ASN A 430 34.56 -32.10 14.23
C ASN A 430 33.64 -33.34 14.36
N LEU A 431 32.48 -33.37 13.71
CA LEU A 431 31.74 -34.61 13.58
C LEU A 431 32.31 -35.42 12.40
N PRO A 432 32.68 -36.70 12.59
CA PRO A 432 33.02 -37.57 11.47
C PRO A 432 31.78 -37.72 10.57
N THR A 433 32.03 -37.73 9.26
CA THR A 433 31.01 -37.86 8.21
C THR A 433 30.47 -39.27 8.11
#